data_AF-A0A6G7GJI3-F1
#
_entry.id   AF-A0A6G7GJI3-F1
#
_cell.length_a   1.000
_cell.length_b   1.000
_cell.length_c   1.000
_cell.angle_alpha   90.00
_cell.angle_beta   90.00
_cell.angle_gamma   90.00
#
_symmetry.space_group_name_H-M   'P 1'
#
loop_
_entity.id
_entity.type
_entity.pdbx_description
1 polymer ?
#
loop_
_entity_poly.entity_id
_entity_poly.type
_entity_poly.pdbx_seq_one_letter_code
_entity_poly.pdbx_strand_id
1 'polypeptide(L)'
;MKTGGEGLVAGFPAPDELWNKTFATQNRWRDKFNQVPFEDVGGTKSVRYYQEIAVNNTMAAIAEDKQRILLTMATGTGKTFIVFQIAWKLFQTRWNLKRDGSRRPRILFLADRNILADQAFNAFSVFPEDALVRINPKEISKKGGVPTNGSIFFTIFQTFMSGGSTGSGQAPSAGSPHRPVEGCFGEYPPNYFDFIIIDECHRGGANNEGNWRGIMEYFSPAVQLGLTATPKREDNADTYKYFGEPVYIYSLKEGINDGFLTLFKVKRIKTTLDDYIYIVKQIRFSKNLHLPVPSIKRELRGVLV
;
A
#
# COMPACT_ATOMS: atom_id res chain seq x y z
N MET A 1 17.67 21.44 -9.20
CA MET A 1 19.05 21.64 -9.69
C MET A 1 19.48 20.44 -10.51
N LYS A 2 19.69 20.60 -11.82
CA LYS A 2 20.12 19.51 -12.72
C LYS A 2 21.64 19.46 -12.95
N THR A 3 22.35 20.53 -12.59
CA THR A 3 23.75 20.74 -12.98
C THR A 3 24.76 20.08 -12.05
N GLY A 4 24.39 19.79 -10.80
CA GLY A 4 25.29 19.23 -9.79
C GLY A 4 26.53 20.10 -9.49
N GLY A 5 26.54 21.35 -9.94
CA GLY A 5 27.67 22.25 -9.80
C GLY A 5 27.75 22.84 -8.39
N GLU A 6 28.97 22.84 -7.83
CA GLU A 6 29.29 23.44 -6.54
C GLU A 6 30.06 24.74 -6.75
N GLY A 7 29.83 25.73 -5.88
CA GLY A 7 30.51 27.02 -5.96
C GLY A 7 30.13 27.97 -4.84
N LEU A 8 30.95 29.01 -4.65
CA LEU A 8 30.67 30.08 -3.68
C LEU A 8 29.51 30.94 -4.17
N VAL A 9 28.59 31.29 -3.26
CA VAL A 9 27.48 32.21 -3.51
C VAL A 9 27.67 33.48 -2.68
N ALA A 10 27.33 34.63 -3.23
CA ALA A 10 27.47 35.92 -2.55
C ALA A 10 26.47 36.09 -1.38
N GLY A 11 25.40 35.28 -1.35
CA GLY A 11 24.39 35.25 -0.30
C GLY A 11 23.43 34.08 -0.48
N PHE A 12 22.63 33.79 0.55
CA PHE A 12 21.61 32.74 0.46
C PHE A 12 20.52 33.16 -0.55
N PRO A 13 20.13 32.27 -1.49
CA PRO A 13 19.04 32.57 -2.43
C PRO A 13 17.73 32.83 -1.70
N ALA A 14 16.91 33.74 -2.24
CA ALA A 14 15.54 33.91 -1.77
C ALA A 14 14.69 32.65 -2.03
N PRO A 15 13.57 32.42 -1.32
CA PRO A 15 12.72 31.24 -1.51
C PRO A 15 12.30 31.01 -2.97
N ASP A 16 11.88 32.07 -3.68
CA ASP A 16 11.48 31.96 -5.09
C ASP A 16 12.65 31.66 -6.03
N GLU A 17 13.83 32.20 -5.72
CA GLU A 17 15.05 31.89 -6.48
C GLU A 17 15.45 30.43 -6.29
N LEU A 18 15.40 29.92 -5.06
CA LEU A 18 15.69 28.54 -4.76
C LEU A 18 14.65 27.61 -5.41
N TRP A 19 13.38 27.99 -5.40
CA TRP A 19 12.30 27.26 -6.07
C TRP A 19 12.56 27.15 -7.58
N ASN A 20 12.82 28.27 -8.25
CA ASN A 20 13.07 28.31 -9.68
C ASN A 20 14.39 27.59 -10.07
N LYS A 21 15.43 27.66 -9.22
CA LYS A 21 16.67 26.86 -9.39
C LYS A 21 16.44 25.36 -9.20
N THR A 22 15.52 25.00 -8.30
CA THR A 22 15.17 23.61 -8.03
C THR A 22 14.35 23.04 -9.18
N PHE A 23 13.33 23.78 -9.62
CA PHE A 23 12.34 23.41 -10.61
C PHE A 23 12.38 24.35 -11.83
N ALA A 24 13.45 24.27 -12.62
CA ALA A 24 13.62 25.11 -13.81
C ALA A 24 12.49 24.94 -14.85
N THR A 25 11.90 23.75 -14.92
CA THR A 25 10.71 23.49 -15.74
C THR A 25 9.47 23.65 -14.87
N GLN A 26 8.67 24.67 -15.17
CA GLN A 26 7.41 24.94 -14.48
C GLN A 26 6.42 23.80 -14.72
N ASN A 27 5.73 23.39 -13.65
CA ASN A 27 4.71 22.36 -13.73
C ASN A 27 3.53 22.76 -12.84
N ARG A 28 2.42 23.11 -13.49
CA ARG A 28 1.19 23.58 -12.85
C ARG A 28 0.71 22.66 -11.72
N TRP A 29 0.80 21.33 -11.91
CA TRP A 29 0.34 20.38 -10.89
C TRP A 29 1.30 20.28 -9.72
N ARG A 30 2.62 20.30 -9.99
CA ARG A 30 3.63 20.39 -8.94
C ARG A 30 3.38 21.60 -8.06
N ASP A 31 3.16 22.77 -8.64
CA ASP A 31 2.93 24.01 -7.88
C ASP A 31 1.63 23.91 -7.05
N LYS A 32 0.54 23.44 -7.65
CA LYS A 32 -0.73 23.21 -6.94
C LYS A 32 -0.60 22.23 -5.77
N PHE A 33 0.13 21.13 -5.95
CA PHE A 33 0.32 20.13 -4.89
C PHE A 33 1.15 20.67 -3.71
N ASN A 34 2.10 21.58 -3.98
CA ASN A 34 2.92 22.20 -2.95
C ASN A 34 2.21 23.34 -2.22
N GLN A 35 1.22 23.99 -2.85
CA GLN A 35 0.36 24.97 -2.20
C GLN A 35 -0.58 24.36 -1.15
N VAL A 36 -0.90 23.06 -1.26
CA VAL A 36 -1.71 22.37 -0.25
C VAL A 36 -0.81 21.93 0.90
N PRO A 37 -0.99 22.44 2.13
CA PRO A 37 -0.19 22.00 3.27
C PRO A 37 -0.48 20.52 3.60
N PHE A 38 0.44 19.90 4.33
CA PHE A 38 0.16 18.62 4.97
C PHE A 38 -0.96 18.80 5.98
N GLU A 39 -1.92 17.88 5.98
CA GLU A 39 -3.00 17.91 6.94
C GLU A 39 -2.49 17.43 8.29
N ASP A 40 -2.64 18.28 9.31
CA ASP A 40 -2.31 17.92 10.68
C ASP A 40 -3.50 17.14 11.26
N VAL A 41 -3.35 15.83 11.43
CA VAL A 41 -4.41 14.94 11.92
C VAL A 41 -4.71 15.27 13.39
N GLY A 42 -5.49 16.32 13.61
CA GLY A 42 -5.90 16.83 14.92
C GLY A 42 -4.78 17.47 15.75
N GLY A 43 -3.73 18.03 15.16
CA GLY A 43 -2.67 18.74 15.90
C GLY A 43 -1.64 17.83 16.61
N THR A 44 -1.74 16.51 16.45
CA THR A 44 -1.02 15.54 17.28
C THR A 44 0.06 14.75 16.54
N LYS A 45 0.13 14.84 15.21
CA LYS A 45 1.05 14.03 14.40
C LYS A 45 1.82 14.89 13.41
N SER A 46 3.00 15.34 13.83
CA SER A 46 3.99 15.92 12.92
C SER A 46 4.43 14.88 11.89
N VAL A 47 4.45 15.28 10.61
CA VAL A 47 5.02 14.48 9.53
C VAL A 47 6.51 14.22 9.79
N ARG A 48 6.94 12.96 9.64
CA ARG A 48 8.37 12.61 9.72
C ARG A 48 9.03 12.89 8.37
N TYR A 49 10.31 13.25 8.37
CA TYR A 49 11.03 13.66 7.15
C TYR A 49 10.91 12.63 6.01
N TYR A 50 11.03 11.33 6.31
CA TYR A 50 10.95 10.27 5.30
C TYR A 50 9.52 10.10 4.74
N GLN A 51 8.49 10.46 5.52
CA GLN A 51 7.10 10.46 5.06
C GLN A 51 6.87 11.64 4.12
N GLU A 52 7.43 12.82 4.46
CA GLU A 52 7.38 14.00 3.59
C GLU A 52 8.06 13.72 2.25
N ILE A 53 9.26 13.11 2.25
CA ILE A 53 9.97 12.71 1.03
C ILE A 53 9.12 11.73 0.20
N ALA A 54 8.53 10.71 0.83
CA ALA A 54 7.69 9.73 0.14
C ALA A 54 6.48 10.38 -0.55
N VAL A 55 5.79 11.28 0.16
CA VAL A 55 4.66 12.05 -0.38
C VAL A 55 5.13 12.94 -1.52
N ASN A 56 6.16 13.76 -1.31
CA ASN A 56 6.65 14.71 -2.32
C ASN A 56 7.14 14.00 -3.59
N ASN A 57 7.87 12.89 -3.48
CA ASN A 57 8.32 12.10 -4.63
C ASN A 57 7.16 11.48 -5.40
N THR A 58 6.11 11.05 -4.69
CA THR A 58 4.90 10.52 -5.32
C THR A 58 4.11 11.63 -6.02
N MET A 59 3.91 12.79 -5.37
CA MET A 59 3.25 13.94 -5.99
C MET A 59 4.03 14.44 -7.23
N ALA A 60 5.36 14.43 -7.18
CA ALA A 60 6.22 14.76 -8.32
C ALA A 60 6.03 13.76 -9.48
N ALA A 61 6.03 12.46 -9.19
CA ALA A 61 5.78 11.42 -10.19
C ALA A 61 4.38 11.55 -10.82
N ILE A 62 3.35 11.89 -10.04
CA ILE A 62 2.00 12.17 -10.55
C ILE A 62 1.99 13.41 -11.45
N ALA A 63 2.70 14.48 -11.06
CA ALA A 63 2.81 15.71 -11.85
C ALA A 63 3.60 15.50 -13.16
N GLU A 64 4.47 14.49 -13.20
CA GLU A 64 5.25 14.06 -14.38
C GLU A 64 4.54 12.95 -15.18
N ASP A 65 3.25 12.75 -14.93
CA ASP A 65 2.38 11.79 -15.61
C ASP A 65 2.86 10.32 -15.57
N LYS A 66 3.63 9.96 -14.53
CA LYS A 66 4.00 8.57 -14.26
C LYS A 66 2.76 7.78 -13.83
N GLN A 67 2.37 6.80 -14.66
CA GLN A 67 1.15 6.01 -14.44
C GLN A 67 1.30 4.95 -13.34
N ARG A 68 2.49 4.43 -13.09
CA ARG A 68 2.75 3.40 -12.07
C ARG A 68 3.87 3.84 -11.15
N ILE A 69 3.60 3.86 -9.86
CA ILE A 69 4.46 4.41 -8.82
C ILE A 69 4.60 3.36 -7.72
N LEU A 70 5.82 3.18 -7.21
CA LEU A 70 6.10 2.26 -6.11
C LEU A 70 6.78 2.98 -4.95
N LEU A 71 6.32 2.69 -3.74
CA LEU A 71 6.98 3.06 -2.50
C LEU A 71 7.33 1.79 -1.72
N THR A 72 8.60 1.65 -1.35
CA THR A 72 9.09 0.52 -0.55
C THR A 72 9.41 1.00 0.86
N MET A 73 8.53 0.73 1.82
CA MET A 73 8.61 1.28 3.17
C MET A 73 8.37 0.21 4.24
N ALA A 74 9.32 0.08 5.17
CA ALA A 74 9.22 -0.90 6.25
C ALA A 74 7.90 -0.77 7.04
N THR A 75 7.40 -1.90 7.54
CA THR A 75 6.20 -1.93 8.39
C THR A 75 6.41 -1.07 9.64
N GLY A 76 5.37 -0.34 10.05
CA GLY A 76 5.44 0.57 11.21
C GLY A 76 5.96 1.98 10.89
N THR A 77 6.32 2.27 9.64
CA THR A 77 6.81 3.61 9.23
C THR A 77 5.68 4.61 8.92
N GLY A 78 4.42 4.17 8.92
CA GLY A 78 3.25 5.03 8.72
C GLY A 78 2.77 5.13 7.27
N LYS A 79 2.77 4.03 6.51
CA LYS A 79 2.27 3.97 5.12
C LYS A 79 0.86 4.56 4.96
N THR A 80 -0.06 4.25 5.88
CA THR A 80 -1.43 4.79 5.87
C THR A 80 -1.45 6.31 5.98
N PHE A 81 -0.55 6.90 6.77
CA PHE A 81 -0.43 8.37 6.88
C PHE A 81 0.07 8.98 5.56
N ILE A 82 1.06 8.37 4.92
CA ILE A 82 1.57 8.83 3.61
C ILE A 82 0.47 8.79 2.55
N VAL A 83 -0.27 7.69 2.50
CA VAL A 83 -1.43 7.53 1.60
C VAL A 83 -2.49 8.59 1.86
N PHE A 84 -2.81 8.85 3.13
CA PHE A 84 -3.74 9.91 3.53
C PHE A 84 -3.29 11.27 3.00
N GLN A 85 -2.02 11.64 3.18
CA GLN A 85 -1.49 12.93 2.70
C GLN A 85 -1.50 13.05 1.17
N ILE A 86 -1.20 11.97 0.45
CA ILE A 86 -1.29 11.94 -1.02
C ILE A 86 -2.74 12.15 -1.46
N ALA A 87 -3.67 11.37 -0.89
CA ALA A 87 -5.09 11.51 -1.19
C ALA A 87 -5.61 12.91 -0.85
N TRP A 88 -5.15 13.49 0.26
CA TRP A 88 -5.50 14.85 0.69
C TRP A 88 -5.10 15.89 -0.35
N LYS A 89 -3.83 15.89 -0.76
CA LYS A 89 -3.32 16.82 -1.78
C LYS A 89 -4.07 16.65 -3.11
N LEU A 90 -4.33 15.42 -3.57
CA LEU A 90 -5.10 15.18 -4.80
C LEU A 90 -6.55 15.68 -4.69
N PHE A 91 -7.19 15.44 -3.54
CA PHE A 91 -8.56 15.83 -3.28
C PHE A 91 -8.74 17.35 -3.24
N GLN A 92 -7.89 18.05 -2.47
CA GLN A 92 -7.95 19.51 -2.32
C GLN A 92 -7.64 20.24 -3.63
N THR A 93 -6.70 19.71 -4.42
CA THR A 93 -6.36 20.29 -5.73
C THR A 93 -7.36 19.92 -6.84
N ARG A 94 -8.38 19.10 -6.54
CA ARG A 94 -9.35 18.54 -7.50
C ARG A 94 -8.64 17.88 -8.68
N TRP A 95 -7.50 17.23 -8.42
CA TRP A 95 -6.78 16.51 -9.45
C TRP A 95 -7.62 15.35 -9.96
N ASN A 96 -7.58 15.09 -11.27
CA ASN A 96 -8.26 13.97 -11.91
C ASN A 96 -7.57 13.66 -13.25
N LEU A 97 -7.93 12.57 -13.93
CA LEU A 97 -7.29 12.16 -15.19
C LEU A 97 -7.41 13.19 -16.32
N LYS A 98 -8.47 14.01 -16.34
CA LYS A 98 -8.64 15.09 -17.34
C LYS A 98 -7.75 16.30 -17.06
N ARG A 99 -7.16 16.40 -15.86
CA ARG A 99 -6.23 17.48 -15.47
C ARG A 99 -6.83 18.90 -15.58
N ASP A 100 -8.14 19.01 -15.51
CA ASP A 100 -8.89 20.27 -15.68
C ASP A 100 -9.36 20.89 -14.35
N GLY A 101 -9.40 20.11 -13.27
CA GLY A 101 -9.96 20.54 -11.97
C GLY A 101 -11.50 20.51 -11.92
N SER A 102 -12.16 19.97 -12.95
CA SER A 102 -13.63 19.96 -13.08
C SER A 102 -14.32 19.24 -11.92
N ARG A 103 -13.77 18.11 -11.47
CA ARG A 103 -14.27 17.32 -10.34
C ARG A 103 -13.16 16.86 -9.40
N ARG A 104 -13.55 16.48 -8.19
CA ARG A 104 -12.69 15.76 -7.24
C ARG A 104 -12.25 14.40 -7.82
N PRO A 105 -11.07 13.88 -7.45
CA PRO A 105 -10.61 12.56 -7.88
C PRO A 105 -11.52 11.47 -7.34
N ARG A 106 -11.57 10.35 -8.06
CA ARG A 106 -12.06 9.06 -7.56
C ARG A 106 -10.86 8.20 -7.24
N ILE A 107 -10.60 8.02 -5.96
CA ILE A 107 -9.45 7.31 -5.41
C ILE A 107 -9.93 5.95 -4.90
N LEU A 108 -9.31 4.86 -5.32
CA LEU A 108 -9.59 3.52 -4.82
C LEU A 108 -8.44 3.03 -3.93
N PHE A 109 -8.73 2.69 -2.68
CA PHE A 109 -7.80 2.03 -1.77
C PHE A 109 -8.12 0.54 -1.69
N LEU A 110 -7.16 -0.29 -2.12
CA LEU A 110 -7.23 -1.74 -2.10
C LEU A 110 -6.30 -2.30 -1.02
N ALA A 111 -6.90 -3.03 -0.07
CA ALA A 111 -6.18 -3.73 0.98
C ALA A 111 -6.32 -5.26 0.86
N ASP A 112 -5.44 -5.98 1.55
CA ASP A 112 -5.50 -7.44 1.65
C ASP A 112 -6.66 -7.92 2.54
N ARG A 113 -6.98 -7.19 3.61
CA ARG A 113 -7.92 -7.63 4.66
C ARG A 113 -8.88 -6.54 5.09
N ASN A 114 -10.08 -6.94 5.52
CA ASN A 114 -11.11 -6.01 5.96
C ASN A 114 -10.61 -5.10 7.09
N ILE A 115 -9.90 -5.66 8.08
CA ILE A 115 -9.34 -4.88 9.20
C ILE A 115 -8.43 -3.75 8.69
N LEU A 116 -7.62 -4.00 7.66
CA LEU A 116 -6.73 -3.00 7.09
C LEU A 116 -7.50 -1.94 6.30
N ALA A 117 -8.51 -2.34 5.52
CA ALA A 117 -9.40 -1.42 4.83
C ALA A 117 -10.18 -0.53 5.81
N ASP A 118 -10.66 -1.09 6.92
CA ASP A 118 -11.43 -0.38 7.94
C ASP A 118 -10.52 0.58 8.74
N GLN A 119 -9.29 0.17 9.05
CA GLN A 119 -8.28 1.05 9.65
C GLN A 119 -7.96 2.24 8.73
N ALA A 120 -7.78 2.00 7.43
CA ALA A 120 -7.56 3.05 6.46
C ALA A 120 -8.79 3.97 6.35
N PHE A 121 -9.99 3.42 6.26
CA PHE A 121 -11.24 4.20 6.22
C PHE A 121 -11.37 5.14 7.43
N ASN A 122 -11.13 4.63 8.64
CA ASN A 122 -11.20 5.43 9.86
C ASN A 122 -10.12 6.51 9.94
N ALA A 123 -8.91 6.23 9.44
CA ALA A 123 -7.83 7.21 9.37
C ALA A 123 -8.15 8.38 8.42
N PHE A 124 -9.14 8.21 7.53
CA PHE A 124 -9.58 9.21 6.57
C PHE A 124 -10.81 10.01 7.04
N SER A 125 -11.25 9.85 8.30
CA SER A 125 -12.43 10.56 8.86
C SER A 125 -12.38 12.10 8.80
N VAL A 126 -11.21 12.69 8.56
CA VAL A 126 -11.05 14.15 8.33
C VAL A 126 -11.65 14.60 7.00
N PHE A 127 -11.77 13.70 6.02
CA PHE A 127 -12.47 14.01 4.77
C PHE A 127 -13.99 14.12 5.01
N PRO A 128 -14.71 14.89 4.17
CA PRO A 128 -16.18 14.94 4.24
C PRO A 128 -16.80 13.53 4.20
N GLU A 129 -17.79 13.27 5.06
CA GLU A 129 -18.41 11.94 5.18
C GLU A 129 -19.00 11.45 3.86
N ASP A 130 -19.58 12.35 3.06
CA ASP A 130 -20.14 12.08 1.74
C ASP A 130 -19.08 11.75 0.67
N ALA A 131 -17.80 12.03 0.96
CA ALA A 131 -16.68 11.68 0.09
C ALA A 131 -16.15 10.26 0.32
N LEU A 132 -16.37 9.68 1.50
CA LEU A 132 -15.82 8.39 1.90
C LEU A 132 -16.80 7.25 1.66
N VAL A 133 -16.35 6.19 0.99
CA VAL A 133 -17.18 5.04 0.65
C VAL A 133 -16.46 3.75 1.03
N ARG A 134 -17.08 2.95 1.90
CA ARG A 134 -16.66 1.58 2.15
C ARG A 134 -17.45 0.63 1.25
N ILE A 135 -16.78 0.00 0.28
CA ILE A 135 -17.42 -0.98 -0.61
C ILE A 135 -17.57 -2.30 0.16
N ASN A 136 -18.80 -2.75 0.37
CA ASN A 136 -19.13 -3.97 1.11
C ASN A 136 -20.11 -4.83 0.29
N PRO A 137 -19.85 -6.14 0.09
CA PRO A 137 -20.75 -7.02 -0.66
C PRO A 137 -22.19 -7.01 -0.16
N LYS A 138 -22.38 -6.92 1.16
CA LYS A 138 -23.72 -6.91 1.77
C LYS A 138 -24.52 -5.69 1.37
N GLU A 139 -23.86 -4.54 1.28
CA GLU A 139 -24.51 -3.29 0.86
C GLU A 139 -24.83 -3.29 -0.64
N ILE A 140 -23.92 -3.83 -1.45
CA ILE A 140 -24.12 -3.95 -2.91
C ILE A 140 -25.33 -4.84 -3.17
N SER A 141 -25.40 -6.00 -2.51
CA SER A 141 -26.54 -6.92 -2.63
C SER A 141 -27.87 -6.27 -2.20
N LYS A 142 -27.86 -5.44 -1.14
CA LYS A 142 -29.05 -4.74 -0.67
C LYS A 142 -29.50 -3.60 -1.60
N LYS A 143 -28.55 -2.84 -2.17
CA LYS A 143 -28.81 -1.66 -3.00
C LYS A 143 -28.95 -1.99 -4.49
N GLY A 144 -28.58 -3.19 -4.91
CA GLY A 144 -28.67 -3.65 -6.30
C GLY A 144 -27.60 -3.09 -7.24
N GLY A 145 -26.50 -2.54 -6.70
CA GLY A 145 -25.40 -2.02 -7.51
C GLY A 145 -24.26 -1.43 -6.67
N VAL A 146 -23.11 -1.26 -7.31
CA VAL A 146 -21.94 -0.65 -6.67
C VAL A 146 -22.13 0.83 -6.30
N PRO A 147 -21.59 1.29 -5.15
CA PRO A 147 -21.70 2.68 -4.75
C PRO A 147 -20.86 3.58 -5.67
N THR A 148 -21.46 4.64 -6.21
CA THR A 148 -20.79 5.59 -7.10
C THR A 148 -20.75 7.02 -6.58
N ASN A 149 -21.47 7.30 -5.50
CA ASN A 149 -21.50 8.60 -4.84
C ASN A 149 -20.38 8.67 -3.80
N GLY A 150 -19.26 9.29 -4.17
CA GLY A 150 -18.08 9.43 -3.33
C GLY A 150 -16.84 9.82 -4.12
N SER A 151 -15.75 10.07 -3.40
CA SER A 151 -14.44 10.40 -3.97
C SER A 151 -13.35 9.43 -3.52
N ILE A 152 -13.48 8.79 -2.36
CA ILE A 152 -12.46 7.87 -1.83
C ILE A 152 -13.14 6.57 -1.44
N PHE A 153 -12.76 5.49 -2.11
CA PHE A 153 -13.39 4.18 -2.03
C PHE A 153 -12.44 3.20 -1.36
N PHE A 154 -12.93 2.45 -0.37
CA PHE A 154 -12.14 1.48 0.37
C PHE A 154 -12.72 0.09 0.17
N THR A 155 -11.88 -0.85 -0.26
CA THR A 155 -12.28 -2.24 -0.43
C THR A 155 -11.09 -3.18 -0.28
N ILE A 156 -11.37 -4.47 -0.33
CA ILE A 156 -10.36 -5.52 -0.35
C ILE A 156 -10.41 -6.28 -1.66
N PHE A 157 -9.30 -6.86 -2.09
CA PHE A 157 -9.22 -7.59 -3.37
C PHE A 157 -10.32 -8.65 -3.49
N GLN A 158 -10.48 -9.48 -2.45
CA GLN A 158 -11.47 -10.56 -2.46
C GLN A 158 -12.89 -10.04 -2.69
N THR A 159 -13.30 -8.99 -1.97
CA THR A 159 -14.63 -8.36 -2.14
C THR A 159 -14.80 -7.80 -3.54
N PHE A 160 -13.78 -7.13 -4.05
CA PHE A 160 -13.88 -6.42 -5.31
C PHE A 160 -14.02 -7.39 -6.49
N MET A 161 -13.33 -8.54 -6.44
CA MET A 161 -13.40 -9.60 -7.46
C MET A 161 -14.56 -10.57 -7.29
N SER A 162 -14.89 -10.97 -6.06
CA SER A 162 -15.91 -12.01 -5.81
C SER A 162 -17.31 -11.41 -5.82
N GLY A 163 -17.66 -10.69 -6.89
CA GLY A 163 -18.94 -10.01 -7.09
C GLY A 163 -20.08 -10.81 -6.48
N GLY A 164 -20.88 -10.15 -5.63
CA GLY A 164 -21.91 -10.82 -4.83
C GLY A 164 -22.68 -11.81 -5.69
N SER A 165 -22.55 -13.10 -5.38
CA SER A 165 -23.26 -14.18 -6.04
C SER A 165 -24.75 -14.07 -5.69
N THR A 166 -25.43 -13.15 -6.33
CA THR A 166 -26.88 -13.06 -6.39
C THR A 166 -27.26 -12.95 -7.85
N GLY A 167 -27.80 -14.05 -8.36
CA GLY A 167 -27.95 -14.30 -9.78
C GLY A 167 -28.79 -13.26 -10.53
N SER A 168 -28.32 -12.97 -11.74
CA SER A 168 -29.17 -12.90 -12.92
C SER A 168 -28.32 -13.39 -14.08
N GLY A 169 -28.56 -14.63 -14.51
CA GLY A 169 -28.04 -15.14 -15.76
C GLY A 169 -28.56 -14.30 -16.91
N GLN A 170 -27.73 -13.41 -17.42
CA GLN A 170 -27.74 -13.02 -18.82
C GLN A 170 -26.31 -13.16 -19.30
N ALA A 171 -26.07 -14.20 -20.10
CA ALA A 171 -24.90 -14.24 -20.96
C ALA A 171 -24.95 -12.98 -21.83
N PRO A 172 -23.87 -12.17 -21.90
CA PRO A 172 -23.88 -10.98 -22.72
C PRO A 172 -23.98 -11.36 -24.20
N SER A 173 -24.80 -10.62 -24.93
CA SER A 173 -24.93 -10.73 -26.38
C SER A 173 -23.56 -10.66 -27.05
N ALA A 174 -23.31 -11.60 -27.96
CA ALA A 174 -22.11 -11.68 -28.79
C ALA A 174 -21.93 -10.37 -29.59
N GLY A 175 -21.01 -9.51 -29.17
CA GLY A 175 -20.76 -8.24 -29.85
C GLY A 175 -19.90 -7.22 -29.11
N SER A 176 -19.64 -7.39 -27.81
CA SER A 176 -18.73 -6.51 -27.07
C SER A 176 -17.29 -7.08 -27.06
N PRO A 177 -16.25 -6.33 -27.45
CA PRO A 177 -14.86 -6.79 -27.48
C PRO A 177 -14.22 -6.97 -26.08
N HIS A 178 -14.99 -6.83 -25.00
CA HIS A 178 -14.55 -7.10 -23.64
C HIS A 178 -15.34 -8.27 -23.05
N ARG A 179 -14.60 -9.30 -22.60
CA ARG A 179 -15.10 -10.44 -21.82
C ARG A 179 -15.89 -9.91 -20.61
N PRO A 180 -17.04 -10.52 -20.22
CA PRO A 180 -17.71 -10.15 -18.98
C PRO A 180 -16.73 -10.28 -17.82
N VAL A 181 -16.52 -9.18 -17.12
CA VAL A 181 -15.62 -9.09 -15.98
C VAL A 181 -16.41 -9.56 -14.76
N GLU A 182 -16.11 -10.75 -14.29
CA GLU A 182 -16.71 -11.29 -13.06
C GLU A 182 -16.20 -10.48 -11.85
N GLY A 183 -17.11 -9.83 -11.13
CA GLY A 183 -16.80 -9.09 -9.90
C GLY A 183 -17.52 -7.76 -9.76
N CYS A 184 -17.60 -7.23 -8.53
CA CYS A 184 -18.14 -5.89 -8.28
C CYS A 184 -17.38 -4.82 -9.07
N PHE A 185 -16.08 -5.03 -9.33
CA PHE A 185 -15.28 -4.06 -10.08
C PHE A 185 -15.72 -3.88 -11.54
N GLY A 186 -16.32 -4.90 -12.16
CA GLY A 186 -16.83 -4.85 -13.54
C GLY A 186 -18.05 -3.94 -13.71
N GLU A 187 -18.72 -3.57 -12.62
CA GLU A 187 -19.85 -2.62 -12.63
C GLU A 187 -19.38 -1.16 -12.75
N TYR A 188 -18.10 -0.87 -12.47
CA TYR A 188 -17.52 0.45 -12.68
C TYR A 188 -16.90 0.54 -14.08
N PRO A 189 -17.04 1.65 -14.82
CA PRO A 189 -16.31 1.85 -16.07
C PRO A 189 -14.78 1.76 -15.91
N PRO A 190 -14.02 1.28 -16.91
CA PRO A 190 -12.55 1.18 -16.86
C PRO A 190 -11.81 2.50 -16.51
N ASN A 191 -12.42 3.65 -16.82
CA ASN A 191 -11.88 4.98 -16.55
C ASN A 191 -12.58 5.67 -15.35
N TYR A 192 -13.24 4.89 -14.49
CA TYR A 192 -13.99 5.44 -13.36
C TYR A 192 -13.07 6.05 -12.30
N PHE A 193 -12.01 5.34 -11.91
CA PHE A 193 -11.05 5.80 -10.92
C PHE A 193 -9.93 6.63 -11.57
N ASP A 194 -9.47 7.67 -10.87
CA ASP A 194 -8.33 8.48 -11.31
C ASP A 194 -7.02 8.03 -10.65
N PHE A 195 -7.11 7.50 -9.44
CA PHE A 195 -5.97 7.06 -8.64
C PHE A 195 -6.31 5.76 -7.90
N ILE A 196 -5.39 4.81 -7.89
CA ILE A 196 -5.54 3.55 -7.17
C ILE A 196 -4.35 3.34 -6.26
N ILE A 197 -4.62 2.96 -5.02
CA ILE A 197 -3.63 2.68 -3.99
C ILE A 197 -3.74 1.21 -3.63
N ILE A 198 -2.60 0.51 -3.65
CA ILE A 198 -2.50 -0.92 -3.39
C ILE A 198 -1.56 -1.11 -2.21
N ASP A 199 -2.11 -1.41 -1.04
CA ASP A 199 -1.27 -1.78 0.11
C ASP A 199 -0.84 -3.25 0.02
N GLU A 200 0.37 -3.52 0.47
CA GLU A 200 1.00 -4.85 0.42
C GLU A 200 1.03 -5.46 -1.00
N CYS A 201 1.40 -4.65 -2.01
CA CYS A 201 1.39 -5.05 -3.44
C CYS A 201 2.35 -6.21 -3.82
N HIS A 202 3.11 -6.75 -2.86
CA HIS A 202 3.93 -7.96 -3.01
C HIS A 202 3.19 -9.26 -2.68
N ARG A 203 2.10 -9.22 -1.89
CA ARG A 203 1.37 -10.42 -1.44
C ARG A 203 0.47 -11.03 -2.51
N GLY A 204 0.52 -10.51 -3.74
CA GLY A 204 -0.06 -11.16 -4.90
C GLY A 204 0.60 -12.49 -5.26
N GLY A 205 1.79 -12.84 -4.77
CA GLY A 205 2.59 -14.01 -5.18
C GLY A 205 1.90 -15.39 -5.30
N ALA A 206 2.11 -16.04 -6.46
CA ALA A 206 1.88 -17.44 -6.86
C ALA A 206 0.44 -17.97 -7.00
N ASN A 207 -0.45 -17.76 -6.02
CA ASN A 207 -1.85 -18.24 -6.13
C ASN A 207 -2.88 -17.10 -6.30
N ASN A 208 -2.49 -15.85 -6.05
CA ASN A 208 -3.35 -14.65 -6.07
C ASN A 208 -2.82 -13.55 -7.01
N GLU A 209 -1.90 -13.88 -7.91
CA GLU A 209 -1.09 -12.88 -8.64
C GLU A 209 -1.83 -12.35 -9.87
N GLY A 210 -2.67 -13.21 -10.47
CA GLY A 210 -3.63 -12.80 -11.50
C GLY A 210 -4.74 -11.89 -10.97
N ASN A 211 -5.01 -11.93 -9.67
CA ASN A 211 -6.21 -11.34 -9.07
C ASN A 211 -6.14 -9.81 -8.98
N TRP A 212 -5.05 -9.24 -8.43
CA TRP A 212 -4.92 -7.77 -8.40
C TRP A 212 -4.49 -7.20 -9.75
N ARG A 213 -3.68 -7.92 -10.53
CA ARG A 213 -3.26 -7.50 -11.88
C ARG A 213 -4.46 -7.30 -12.80
N GLY A 214 -5.44 -8.20 -12.77
CA GLY A 214 -6.67 -8.05 -13.56
C GLY A 214 -7.44 -6.77 -13.24
N ILE A 215 -7.56 -6.41 -11.95
CA ILE A 215 -8.18 -5.14 -11.53
C ILE A 215 -7.36 -3.95 -12.05
N MET A 216 -6.03 -4.00 -11.95
CA MET A 216 -5.17 -2.89 -12.39
C MET A 216 -5.08 -2.73 -13.91
N GLU A 217 -5.17 -3.82 -14.65
CA GLU A 217 -5.26 -3.78 -16.11
C GLU A 217 -6.61 -3.22 -16.56
N TYR A 218 -7.70 -3.62 -15.88
CA TYR A 218 -9.03 -3.08 -16.12
C TYR A 218 -9.09 -1.56 -15.88
N PHE A 219 -8.57 -1.08 -14.74
CA PHE A 219 -8.46 0.35 -14.45
C PHE A 219 -7.11 0.96 -14.87
N SER A 220 -6.52 0.47 -15.97
CA SER A 220 -5.22 0.94 -16.46
C SER A 220 -5.10 2.45 -16.75
N PRO A 221 -6.17 3.22 -17.07
CA PRO A 221 -6.07 4.67 -17.20
C PRO A 221 -5.80 5.40 -15.87
N ALA A 222 -6.11 4.77 -14.73
CA ALA A 222 -5.86 5.36 -13.42
C ALA A 222 -4.36 5.35 -13.09
N VAL A 223 -3.89 6.37 -12.39
CA VAL A 223 -2.53 6.33 -11.83
C VAL A 223 -2.51 5.36 -10.65
N GLN A 224 -1.52 4.49 -10.57
CA GLN A 224 -1.46 3.37 -9.63
C GLN A 224 -0.26 3.51 -8.69
N LEU A 225 -0.52 3.55 -7.40
CA LEU A 225 0.47 3.59 -6.33
C LEU A 225 0.50 2.24 -5.59
N GLY A 226 1.60 1.51 -5.76
CA GLY A 226 1.93 0.33 -4.97
C GLY A 226 2.69 0.70 -3.70
N LEU A 227 2.31 0.10 -2.58
CA LEU A 227 3.04 0.18 -1.32
C LEU A 227 3.49 -1.22 -0.89
N THR A 228 4.76 -1.35 -0.54
CA THR A 228 5.30 -2.63 -0.06
C THR A 228 6.29 -2.42 1.06
N ALA A 229 6.29 -3.33 2.04
CA ALA A 229 7.33 -3.37 3.07
C ALA A 229 8.54 -4.22 2.69
N THR A 230 8.44 -5.01 1.62
CA THR A 230 9.49 -5.93 1.20
C THR A 230 10.32 -5.32 0.08
N PRO A 231 11.64 -5.13 0.26
CA PRO A 231 12.53 -4.75 -0.83
C PRO A 231 12.56 -5.83 -1.92
N LYS A 232 13.08 -5.47 -3.10
CA LYS A 232 13.19 -6.37 -4.25
C LYS A 232 13.97 -7.64 -3.88
N ARG A 233 13.38 -8.78 -4.19
CA ARG A 233 13.85 -10.15 -3.99
C ARG A 233 13.33 -11.02 -5.14
N GLU A 234 13.82 -12.25 -5.26
CA GLU A 234 13.38 -13.16 -6.32
C GLU A 234 11.87 -13.46 -6.25
N ASP A 235 11.32 -13.58 -5.05
CA ASP A 235 9.91 -13.90 -4.77
C ASP A 235 8.94 -12.73 -5.02
N ASN A 236 9.43 -11.50 -5.23
CA ASN A 236 8.60 -10.33 -5.51
C ASN A 236 9.08 -9.50 -6.71
N ALA A 237 9.94 -10.08 -7.56
CA ALA A 237 10.49 -9.43 -8.74
C ALA A 237 9.40 -8.88 -9.67
N ASP A 238 8.27 -9.58 -9.72
CA ASP A 238 7.11 -9.28 -10.54
C ASP A 238 6.38 -7.99 -10.14
N THR A 239 6.38 -7.62 -8.86
CA THR A 239 5.88 -6.32 -8.38
C THR A 239 6.75 -5.18 -8.92
N TYR A 240 8.07 -5.32 -8.82
CA TYR A 240 9.03 -4.32 -9.30
C TYR A 240 9.04 -4.26 -10.84
N LYS A 241 8.77 -5.37 -11.53
CA LYS A 241 8.57 -5.37 -12.98
C LYS A 241 7.31 -4.60 -13.39
N TYR A 242 6.23 -4.72 -12.62
CA TYR A 242 4.97 -4.05 -12.92
C TYR A 242 5.04 -2.53 -12.68
N PHE A 243 5.53 -2.12 -11.51
CA PHE A 243 5.58 -0.71 -11.10
C PHE A 243 6.87 0.02 -11.50
N GLY A 244 7.93 -0.71 -11.81
CA GLY A 244 9.27 -0.17 -12.03
C GLY A 244 10.00 0.13 -10.72
N GLU A 245 11.06 0.94 -10.83
CA GLU A 245 11.86 1.33 -9.67
C GLU A 245 11.05 2.23 -8.71
N PRO A 246 11.17 1.99 -7.40
CA PRO A 246 10.47 2.78 -6.39
C PRO A 246 10.93 4.24 -6.42
N VAL A 247 9.98 5.16 -6.25
CA VAL A 247 10.30 6.59 -6.18
C VAL A 247 10.90 6.97 -4.82
N TYR A 248 10.76 6.09 -3.83
CA TYR A 248 11.42 6.20 -2.53
C TYR A 248 11.47 4.84 -1.82
N ILE A 249 12.57 4.61 -1.10
CA ILE A 249 12.77 3.44 -0.24
C ILE A 249 13.08 3.94 1.16
N TYR A 250 12.38 3.40 2.16
CA TYR A 250 12.70 3.60 3.57
C TYR A 250 12.74 2.25 4.28
N SER A 251 13.95 1.77 4.51
CA SER A 251 14.21 0.41 4.97
C SER A 251 14.04 0.25 6.49
N LEU A 252 13.92 -1.00 6.93
CA LEU A 252 13.92 -1.34 8.35
C LEU A 252 15.23 -0.91 9.03
N LYS A 253 16.35 -0.97 8.29
CA LYS A 253 17.66 -0.55 8.78
C LYS A 253 17.70 0.95 9.05
N GLU A 254 17.23 1.77 8.11
CA GLU A 254 17.13 3.23 8.27
C GLU A 254 16.18 3.56 9.42
N GLY A 255 14.98 2.97 9.44
CA GLY A 255 14.02 3.18 10.53
C GLY A 255 14.57 2.87 11.93
N ILE A 256 15.41 1.84 12.06
CA ILE A 256 16.09 1.54 13.34
C ILE A 256 17.17 2.58 13.65
N ASN A 257 18.01 2.92 12.65
CA ASN A 257 19.11 3.88 12.84
C ASN A 257 18.61 5.28 13.20
N ASP A 258 17.49 5.70 12.63
CA ASP A 258 16.88 7.01 12.87
C ASP A 258 16.02 7.03 14.16
N GLY A 259 15.87 5.89 14.84
CA GLY A 259 15.13 5.77 16.09
C GLY A 259 13.60 5.70 15.93
N PHE A 260 13.08 5.52 14.71
CA PHE A 260 11.64 5.40 14.46
C PHE A 260 11.10 3.98 14.58
N LEU A 261 11.96 2.97 14.48
CA LEU A 261 11.63 1.55 14.62
C LEU A 261 12.47 0.90 15.72
N THR A 262 11.86 0.00 16.46
CA THR A 262 12.53 -0.71 17.56
C THR A 262 13.44 -1.82 17.02
N LEU A 263 14.64 -1.93 17.58
CA LEU A 263 15.52 -3.06 17.34
C LEU A 263 14.90 -4.35 17.90
N PHE A 264 14.97 -5.45 17.13
CA PHE A 264 14.51 -6.77 17.57
C PHE A 264 15.68 -7.77 17.61
N LYS A 265 15.59 -8.73 18.54
CA LYS A 265 16.54 -9.84 18.65
C LYS A 265 15.85 -11.13 18.21
N VAL A 266 16.35 -11.77 17.16
CA VAL A 266 15.84 -13.07 16.70
C VAL A 266 16.49 -14.17 17.52
N LYS A 267 15.69 -14.88 18.34
CA LYS A 267 16.11 -16.12 18.98
C LYS A 267 15.59 -17.30 18.15
N ARG A 268 16.46 -17.92 17.37
CA ARG A 268 16.11 -19.15 16.64
C ARG A 268 16.17 -20.33 17.60
N ILE A 269 15.01 -20.87 17.93
CA ILE A 269 14.89 -22.09 18.73
C ILE A 269 14.75 -23.25 17.75
N LYS A 270 15.77 -24.09 17.66
CA LYS A 270 15.69 -25.36 16.93
C LYS A 270 15.26 -26.44 17.90
N THR A 271 14.22 -27.18 17.55
CA THR A 271 13.86 -28.43 18.23
C THR A 271 14.69 -29.56 17.63
N THR A 272 15.07 -30.53 18.45
CA THR A 272 15.84 -31.72 18.01
C THR A 272 14.91 -32.88 17.68
N LEU A 273 13.62 -32.65 17.42
CA LEU A 273 12.64 -33.72 17.22
C LEU A 273 13.01 -34.60 16.01
N ASP A 274 13.55 -33.98 14.95
CA ASP A 274 14.01 -34.65 13.73
C ASP A 274 15.37 -35.35 13.89
N ASP A 275 16.11 -35.07 14.98
CA ASP A 275 17.35 -35.79 15.33
C ASP A 275 17.05 -37.14 16.04
N TYR A 276 15.80 -37.39 16.44
CA TYR A 276 15.41 -38.65 17.07
C TYR A 276 15.01 -39.69 16.02
N ILE A 277 15.93 -40.61 15.71
CA ILE A 277 15.60 -41.83 14.98
C ILE A 277 14.86 -42.77 15.95
N TYR A 278 13.57 -43.01 15.68
CA TYR A 278 12.80 -44.02 16.39
C TYR A 278 13.24 -45.43 15.95
N ILE A 279 14.23 -46.01 16.63
CA ILE A 279 14.61 -47.41 16.41
C ILE A 279 13.65 -48.29 17.21
N VAL A 280 12.79 -49.02 16.50
CA VAL A 280 11.94 -50.07 17.09
C VAL A 280 12.88 -51.16 17.63
N LYS A 281 13.04 -51.18 18.96
CA LYS A 281 13.90 -52.02 19.82
C LYS A 281 15.27 -51.40 20.14
N GLN A 282 15.38 -50.97 21.41
CA GLN A 282 16.54 -50.47 22.15
C GLN A 282 17.01 -49.03 21.87
N ILE A 283 16.84 -48.18 22.88
CA ILE A 283 17.61 -46.94 23.06
C ILE A 283 19.06 -47.35 23.39
N ARG A 284 19.98 -47.22 22.44
CA ARG A 284 21.42 -47.18 22.72
C ARG A 284 21.94 -45.77 22.51
N PHE A 285 22.51 -45.20 23.57
CA PHE A 285 23.26 -43.95 23.50
C PHE A 285 24.59 -44.19 22.77
N SER A 286 24.83 -43.44 21.69
CA SER A 286 26.12 -43.40 21.02
C SER A 286 26.81 -42.06 21.29
N LYS A 287 27.85 -42.15 22.13
CA LYS A 287 29.00 -41.25 22.33
C LYS A 287 28.82 -39.88 23.02
N ASN A 288 29.35 -39.87 24.26
CA ASN A 288 30.14 -38.83 24.93
C ASN A 288 29.50 -37.46 25.21
N LEU A 289 28.50 -37.44 26.08
CA LEU A 289 28.30 -36.30 26.99
C LEU A 289 27.83 -36.80 28.35
N HIS A 290 28.71 -36.74 29.36
CA HIS A 290 28.31 -36.85 30.76
C HIS A 290 27.63 -35.52 31.13
N LEU A 291 26.32 -35.54 31.35
CA LEU A 291 25.62 -34.48 32.07
C LEU A 291 24.94 -35.09 33.30
N PRO A 292 25.08 -34.47 34.49
CA PRO A 292 24.47 -34.95 35.71
C PRO A 292 22.94 -34.82 35.61
N VAL A 293 22.23 -35.85 36.06
CA VAL A 293 20.77 -35.91 36.12
C VAL A 293 20.27 -34.86 37.12
N PRO A 294 19.44 -33.87 36.74
CA PRO A 294 18.61 -33.16 37.69
C PRO A 294 17.33 -33.96 37.89
N SER A 295 17.07 -34.31 39.14
CA SER A 295 15.89 -34.97 39.65
C SER A 295 14.59 -34.39 39.11
N ILE A 296 13.89 -35.15 38.24
CA ILE A 296 12.49 -34.90 37.92
C ILE A 296 11.63 -35.69 38.91
N LYS A 297 11.07 -34.99 39.90
CA LYS A 297 9.89 -35.44 40.66
C LYS A 297 8.95 -34.25 40.88
N ARG A 298 7.74 -34.35 40.30
CA ARG A 298 6.53 -33.52 40.49
C ARG A 298 6.69 -32.07 39.98
N GLU A 299 5.79 -31.48 39.20
CA GLU A 299 4.32 -31.56 39.19
C GLU A 299 3.76 -31.49 37.76
N LEU A 300 2.97 -32.50 37.39
CA LEU A 300 1.90 -32.36 36.41
C LEU A 300 0.68 -31.84 37.17
N ARG A 301 0.32 -30.56 37.01
CA ARG A 301 -1.07 -30.07 37.05
C ARG A 301 -1.14 -28.58 36.71
N GLY A 302 -1.88 -28.29 35.63
CA GLY A 302 -2.51 -26.99 35.39
C GLY A 302 -1.87 -26.15 34.29
N VAL A 303 -2.37 -26.30 33.06
CA VAL A 303 -2.93 -25.20 32.24
C VAL A 303 -3.78 -25.84 31.13
N LEU A 304 -5.09 -25.86 31.36
CA LEU A 304 -6.14 -25.97 30.34
C LEU A 304 -7.43 -25.44 30.97
N VAL A 305 -7.56 -24.11 30.98
CA VAL A 305 -8.78 -23.34 30.66
C VAL A 305 -8.31 -22.07 29.98
#